data_AF-A0A3N5JF00-F1
#
_entry.id   AF-A0A3N5JF00-F1
#
_cell.length_a   1.000
_cell.length_b   1.000
_cell.length_c   1.000
_cell.angle_alpha   90.00
_cell.angle_beta   90.00
_cell.angle_gamma   90.00
#
_symmetry.space_group_name_H-M   'P 1'
#
loop_
_entity.id
_entity.type
_entity.pdbx_description
1 polymer ?
#
loop_
_entity_poly.entity_id
_entity_poly.type
_entity_poly.pdbx_seq_one_letter_code
_entity_poly.pdbx_strand_id
1 'polypeptide(L)'
;MNDHQNGYRANLENPESSARTVKAPRGLHRFFPDRGFQWTFLLLSGLILLFIVLPVAKMIIAANPSIIFQSLADSEITASIALTVYAALIATAIGFVLGVPLAYLLAKTSFPGKRLIEGLIDLPLVIPH
;
A
#
# COMPACT_ATOMS: atom_id res chain seq x y z
N MET A 1 -28.06 9.48 -53.74
CA MET A 1 -26.84 10.05 -53.12
C MET A 1 -27.20 11.28 -52.25
N ASN A 2 -28.17 11.20 -51.33
CA ASN A 2 -28.61 12.40 -50.56
C ASN A 2 -29.25 12.13 -49.17
N ASP A 3 -29.10 10.95 -48.57
CA ASP A 3 -29.79 10.63 -47.29
C ASP A 3 -28.93 10.80 -46.01
N HIS A 4 -27.61 10.95 -46.14
CA HIS A 4 -26.71 10.96 -44.97
C HIS A 4 -26.52 12.34 -44.31
N GLN A 5 -27.12 13.41 -44.85
CA GLN A 5 -26.97 14.78 -44.34
C GLN A 5 -28.16 15.25 -43.48
N ASN A 6 -29.28 14.54 -43.49
CA ASN A 6 -30.50 14.96 -42.80
C ASN A 6 -30.42 14.79 -41.27
N GLY A 7 -29.64 13.82 -40.79
CA GLY A 7 -29.49 13.55 -39.35
C GLY A 7 -28.70 14.61 -38.56
N TYR A 8 -27.85 15.40 -39.23
CA TYR A 8 -27.03 16.41 -38.57
C TYR A 8 -27.75 17.75 -38.39
N ARG A 9 -28.78 18.04 -39.21
CA ARG A 9 -29.54 19.30 -39.10
C ARG A 9 -30.59 19.25 -37.97
N ALA A 10 -31.18 18.09 -37.72
CA ALA A 10 -32.19 17.91 -36.68
C ALA A 10 -31.68 18.16 -35.24
N ASN A 11 -30.37 18.08 -35.01
CA ASN A 11 -29.77 18.33 -33.69
C ASN A 11 -29.37 19.80 -33.44
N LEU A 12 -29.36 20.65 -34.48
CA LEU A 12 -28.97 22.06 -34.36
C LEU A 12 -30.18 22.99 -34.12
N GLU A 13 -31.40 22.52 -34.39
CA GLU A 13 -32.63 23.31 -34.20
C GLU A 13 -33.18 23.28 -32.77
N ASN A 14 -32.61 22.47 -31.88
CA ASN A 14 -33.01 22.42 -30.48
C ASN A 14 -31.82 22.21 -29.53
N PRO A 15 -31.12 23.28 -29.14
CA PRO A 15 -30.01 23.20 -28.18
C PRO A 15 -30.44 22.67 -26.80
N GLU A 16 -31.73 22.61 -26.49
CA GLU A 16 -32.25 22.06 -25.24
C GLU A 16 -32.49 20.53 -25.28
N SER A 17 -32.46 19.90 -26.46
CA SER A 17 -32.68 18.46 -26.61
C SER A 17 -31.50 17.63 -26.09
N SER A 18 -30.26 18.09 -26.31
CA SER A 18 -29.05 17.45 -25.77
C SER A 18 -28.90 17.58 -24.24
N ALA A 19 -29.66 18.47 -23.60
CA ALA A 19 -29.67 18.64 -22.15
C ALA A 19 -30.64 17.69 -21.44
N ARG A 20 -31.49 16.95 -22.16
CA ARG A 20 -32.44 16.02 -21.55
C ARG A 20 -31.83 14.63 -21.40
N THR A 21 -31.33 14.43 -20.18
CA THR A 21 -31.38 13.16 -19.43
C THR A 21 -30.33 12.09 -19.76
N VAL A 22 -29.05 12.43 -19.60
CA VAL A 22 -28.12 11.43 -19.05
C VAL A 22 -28.53 11.19 -17.60
N LYS A 23 -29.43 10.23 -17.38
CA LYS A 23 -29.84 9.75 -16.05
C LYS A 23 -28.59 9.16 -15.38
N ALA A 24 -28.00 9.91 -14.46
CA ALA A 24 -26.89 9.42 -13.64
C ALA A 24 -27.24 8.05 -13.05
N PRO A 25 -26.32 7.07 -13.05
CA PRO A 25 -26.57 5.76 -12.47
C PRO A 25 -26.97 5.91 -11.00
N ARG A 26 -28.28 5.76 -10.74
CA ARG A 26 -28.86 5.70 -9.40
C ARG A 26 -28.60 4.31 -8.86
N GLY A 27 -27.50 4.18 -8.13
CA GLY A 27 -27.15 2.90 -7.51
C GLY A 27 -25.75 2.87 -6.92
N LEU A 28 -25.28 3.95 -6.29
CA LEU A 28 -24.16 3.82 -5.36
C LEU A 28 -24.74 3.14 -4.10
N HIS A 29 -24.70 1.81 -4.09
CA HIS A 29 -25.10 0.97 -2.97
C HIS A 29 -24.23 1.41 -1.79
N ARG A 30 -24.74 2.32 -0.96
CA ARG A 30 -24.11 2.69 0.30
C ARG A 30 -24.14 1.42 1.13
N PHE A 31 -23.03 0.69 1.12
CA PHE A 31 -22.78 -0.40 2.05
C PHE A 31 -22.66 0.26 3.42
N PHE A 32 -23.81 0.53 4.03
CA PHE A 32 -23.91 0.76 5.45
C PHE A 32 -24.02 -0.63 6.06
N PRO A 33 -22.91 -1.21 6.55
CA PRO A 33 -23.01 -2.46 7.27
C PRO A 33 -23.98 -2.28 8.43
N ASP A 34 -24.96 -3.18 8.53
CA ASP A 34 -25.86 -3.24 9.69
C ASP A 34 -25.03 -3.25 10.97
N ARG A 35 -25.53 -2.64 12.06
CA ARG A 35 -24.80 -2.61 13.34
C ARG A 35 -24.28 -4.01 13.72
N GLY A 36 -25.06 -5.06 13.49
CA GLY A 36 -24.65 -6.45 13.72
C GLY A 36 -23.46 -6.91 12.84
N PHE A 37 -23.43 -6.54 11.56
CA PHE A 37 -22.29 -6.84 10.68
C PHE A 37 -21.03 -6.10 11.12
N GLN A 38 -21.16 -4.83 11.53
CA GLN A 38 -20.04 -4.05 12.07
C GLN A 38 -19.44 -4.69 13.32
N TRP A 39 -20.28 -5.14 14.27
CA TRP A 39 -19.82 -5.84 15.48
C TRP A 39 -19.12 -7.16 15.17
N THR A 40 -19.63 -7.97 14.25
CA THR A 40 -18.98 -9.22 13.83
C THR A 40 -17.61 -8.96 13.20
N PHE A 41 -17.50 -7.97 12.30
CA PHE A 41 -16.23 -7.59 11.70
C PHE A 41 -15.24 -7.03 12.72
N LEU A 42 -15.72 -6.22 13.67
CA LEU A 42 -14.89 -5.66 14.73
C LEU A 42 -14.41 -6.75 15.69
N LEU A 43 -15.25 -7.73 16.02
CA LEU A 43 -14.85 -8.89 16.82
C LEU A 43 -13.79 -9.71 16.09
N LEU A 44 -14.01 -10.05 14.81
CA LEU A 44 -13.09 -10.88 14.05
C LEU A 44 -11.73 -10.19 13.80
N SER A 45 -11.76 -8.90 13.44
CA SER A 45 -10.54 -8.08 13.31
C SER A 45 -9.84 -7.91 14.66
N GLY A 46 -10.61 -7.67 15.72
CA GLY A 46 -10.09 -7.56 17.09
C GLY A 46 -9.43 -8.85 17.55
N LEU A 47 -9.98 -10.02 17.21
CA LEU A 47 -9.40 -11.32 17.54
C LEU A 47 -8.05 -11.54 16.86
N ILE A 48 -7.93 -11.20 15.56
CA ILE A 48 -6.66 -11.29 14.82
C ILE A 48 -5.62 -10.33 15.42
N LEU A 49 -6.02 -9.09 15.68
CA LEU A 49 -5.13 -8.10 16.27
C LEU A 49 -4.67 -8.54 17.67
N LEU A 50 -5.60 -9.06 18.48
CA LEU A 50 -5.30 -9.58 19.80
C LEU A 50 -4.34 -10.78 19.73
N PHE A 51 -4.51 -11.67 18.75
CA PHE A 51 -3.60 -12.79 18.51
C PHE A 51 -2.17 -12.35 18.17
N ILE A 52 -2.00 -11.23 17.47
CA ILE A 52 -0.67 -10.65 17.16
C ILE A 52 -0.09 -9.92 18.37
N VAL A 53 -0.91 -9.13 19.07
CA VAL A 53 -0.46 -8.26 20.17
C VAL A 53 -0.17 -9.06 21.45
N LEU A 54 -0.99 -10.06 21.78
CA LEU A 54 -0.81 -10.89 22.98
C LEU A 54 0.59 -11.49 23.13
N PRO A 55 1.15 -12.21 22.15
CA PRO A 55 2.48 -12.83 22.29
C PRO A 55 3.58 -11.78 22.44
N VAL A 56 3.51 -10.68 21.69
CA VAL A 56 4.48 -9.57 21.79
C VAL A 56 4.39 -8.92 23.17
N ALA A 57 3.18 -8.64 23.65
CA ALA A 57 2.97 -8.06 24.98
C ALA A 57 3.44 -9.02 26.10
N LYS A 58 3.12 -10.31 25.99
CA LYS A 58 3.59 -11.34 26.92
C LYS A 58 5.10 -11.44 26.94
N MET A 59 5.76 -11.39 25.78
CA MET A 59 7.22 -11.41 25.67
C MET A 59 7.84 -10.22 26.41
N ILE A 60 7.27 -9.02 26.24
CA ILE A 60 7.77 -7.80 26.90
C ILE A 60 7.54 -7.86 28.42
N ILE A 61 6.35 -8.26 28.88
CA ILE A 61 6.03 -8.34 30.31
C ILE A 61 6.85 -9.43 31.03
N ALA A 62 7.19 -10.52 30.33
CA ALA A 62 8.02 -11.58 30.87
C ALA A 62 9.52 -11.20 30.97
N ALA A 63 9.94 -10.13 30.29
CA ALA A 63 11.33 -9.68 30.33
C ALA A 63 11.66 -9.06 31.70
N ASN A 64 12.73 -9.54 32.34
CA ASN A 64 13.19 -8.99 33.61
C ASN A 64 13.92 -7.65 33.36
N PRO A 65 13.44 -6.52 33.92
CA PRO A 65 14.06 -5.22 33.70
C PRO A 65 15.56 -5.18 34.06
N SER A 66 15.95 -5.91 35.11
CA SER A 66 17.34 -5.94 35.58
C SER A 66 18.29 -6.56 34.55
N ILE A 67 17.83 -7.60 33.84
CA ILE A 67 18.59 -8.26 32.78
C ILE A 67 18.74 -7.30 31.60
N ILE A 68 17.70 -6.53 31.25
CA ILE A 68 17.76 -5.55 30.16
C ILE A 68 18.84 -4.48 30.45
N PHE A 69 18.85 -3.91 31.66
CA PHE A 69 19.87 -2.93 32.04
C PHE A 69 21.28 -3.51 32.05
N GLN A 70 21.44 -4.75 32.51
CA GLN A 70 22.73 -5.43 32.51
C GLN A 70 23.21 -5.76 31.08
N SER A 71 22.31 -6.18 30.20
CA SER A 71 22.59 -6.42 28.79
C SER A 71 22.95 -5.14 28.03
N LEU A 72 22.38 -3.99 28.39
CA LEU A 72 22.76 -2.70 27.81
C LEU A 72 24.14 -2.20 28.31
N ALA A 73 24.57 -2.64 29.49
CA ALA A 73 25.92 -2.37 29.99
C ALA A 73 26.98 -3.31 29.39
N ASP A 74 26.55 -4.39 28.73
CA ASP A 74 27.43 -5.32 28.03
C ASP A 74 27.94 -4.70 26.73
N SER A 75 29.26 -4.62 26.61
CA SER A 75 29.93 -4.06 25.43
C SER A 75 29.67 -4.86 24.16
N GLU A 76 29.47 -6.18 24.26
CA GLU A 76 29.24 -7.06 23.11
C GLU A 76 27.85 -6.84 22.51
N ILE A 77 26.83 -6.73 23.37
CA ILE A 77 25.45 -6.48 22.97
C ILE A 77 25.33 -5.07 22.37
N THR A 78 25.94 -4.07 23.01
CA THR A 78 25.91 -2.69 22.51
C THR A 78 26.65 -2.55 21.18
N ALA A 79 27.80 -3.20 21.01
CA ALA A 79 28.52 -3.23 19.74
C ALA A 79 27.69 -3.88 18.63
N SER A 80 26.97 -4.97 18.95
CA SER A 80 26.10 -5.66 17.99
C SER A 80 24.93 -4.77 17.55
N ILE A 81 24.26 -4.09 18.49
CA ILE A 81 23.20 -3.12 18.18
C ILE A 81 23.73 -1.99 17.30
N ALA A 82 24.88 -1.42 17.66
CA ALA A 82 25.51 -0.35 16.88
C ALA A 82 25.85 -0.80 15.45
N LEU A 83 26.37 -2.02 15.29
CA LEU A 83 26.66 -2.60 13.99
C LEU A 83 25.38 -2.78 13.14
N THR A 84 24.30 -3.29 13.72
CA THR A 84 23.01 -3.42 13.02
C THR A 84 22.47 -2.08 12.58
N VAL A 85 22.48 -1.07 13.46
CA VAL A 85 22.01 0.29 13.13
C VAL A 85 22.89 0.90 12.04
N TYR A 86 24.21 0.81 12.15
CA TYR A 86 25.14 1.33 11.17
C TYR A 86 24.98 0.67 9.80
N ALA A 87 24.85 -0.66 9.77
CA ALA A 87 24.61 -1.41 8.55
C ALA A 87 23.27 -1.03 7.90
N ALA A 88 22.20 -0.93 8.70
CA ALA A 88 20.87 -0.52 8.21
C ALA A 88 20.87 0.91 7.66
N LEU A 89 21.58 1.83 8.30
CA LEU A 89 21.74 3.21 7.83
C LEU A 89 22.49 3.27 6.50
N ILE A 90 23.60 2.54 6.36
CA ILE A 90 24.34 2.47 5.09
C ILE A 90 23.47 1.86 3.99
N ALA A 91 22.81 0.73 4.27
CA ALA A 91 21.93 0.07 3.31
C ALA A 91 20.80 1.00 2.86
N THR A 92 20.20 1.73 3.80
CA THR A 92 19.14 2.71 3.53
C THR A 92 19.66 3.89 2.73
N ALA A 93 20.83 4.43 3.06
CA ALA A 93 21.45 5.53 2.32
C ALA A 93 21.77 5.14 0.88
N ILE A 94 22.37 3.96 0.67
CA ILE A 94 22.63 3.42 -0.66
C ILE A 94 21.32 3.20 -1.42
N GLY A 95 20.33 2.55 -0.79
CA GLY A 95 19.01 2.32 -1.36
C GLY A 95 18.27 3.61 -1.69
N PHE A 96 18.46 4.67 -0.91
CA PHE A 96 17.88 5.98 -1.18
C PHE A 96 18.56 6.65 -2.38
N VAL A 97 19.90 6.69 -2.41
CA VAL A 97 20.66 7.33 -3.48
C VAL A 97 20.52 6.61 -4.82
N LEU A 98 20.44 5.27 -4.83
CA LEU A 98 20.32 4.48 -6.06
C LEU A 98 18.86 4.14 -6.40
N GLY A 99 18.06 3.78 -5.40
CA GLY A 99 16.69 3.33 -5.58
C GLY A 99 15.72 4.46 -5.90
N VAL A 100 15.87 5.66 -5.31
CA VAL A 100 14.95 6.78 -5.60
C VAL A 100 15.03 7.25 -7.06
N PRO A 101 16.23 7.48 -7.64
CA PRO A 101 16.34 7.82 -9.06
C PRO A 101 15.80 6.69 -9.96
N LEU A 102 16.09 5.43 -9.63
CA LEU A 102 15.61 4.28 -10.39
C LEU A 102 14.08 4.19 -10.36
N ALA A 103 13.47 4.33 -9.18
CA ALA A 103 12.02 4.35 -9.01
C ALA A 103 11.37 5.51 -9.77
N TYR A 104 11.99 6.70 -9.74
CA TYR A 104 11.52 7.86 -10.50
C TYR A 104 11.54 7.60 -12.02
N LEU A 105 12.61 7.02 -12.54
CA LEU A 105 12.72 6.66 -13.96
C LEU A 105 11.65 5.63 -14.34
N LEU A 106 11.49 4.57 -13.56
CA LEU A 106 10.47 3.54 -13.79
C LEU A 106 9.05 4.12 -13.75
N ALA A 107 8.77 5.04 -12.84
CA ALA A 107 7.46 5.68 -12.73
C ALA A 107 7.15 6.60 -13.92
N LYS A 108 8.15 7.31 -14.45
CA LYS A 108 7.93 8.37 -15.44
C LYS A 108 8.15 7.96 -16.91
N THR A 109 8.90 6.88 -17.17
CA THR A 109 9.18 6.44 -18.55
C THR A 109 8.57 5.08 -18.88
N SER A 110 8.07 4.94 -20.11
CA SER A 110 7.57 3.69 -20.68
C SER A 110 8.55 3.19 -21.75
N PHE A 111 9.43 2.25 -21.38
CA PHE A 111 10.40 1.63 -22.29
C PHE A 111 10.20 0.11 -22.34
N PRO A 112 10.57 -0.57 -23.45
CA PRO A 112 10.23 -1.98 -23.67
C PRO A 112 10.84 -2.96 -22.64
N GLY A 113 11.96 -2.61 -21.99
CA GLY A 113 12.60 -3.42 -20.95
C GLY A 113 12.11 -3.22 -19.52
N LYS A 114 11.13 -2.33 -19.30
CA LYS A 114 10.69 -1.91 -17.94
C LYS A 114 10.22 -3.08 -17.09
N ARG A 115 9.41 -3.99 -17.65
CA ARG A 115 8.84 -5.15 -16.94
C ARG A 115 9.91 -6.12 -16.43
N LEU A 116 11.04 -6.25 -17.13
CA LEU A 116 12.14 -7.11 -16.70
C LEU A 116 12.82 -6.53 -15.45
N ILE A 117 13.01 -5.21 -15.42
CA ILE A 117 13.62 -4.51 -14.29
C ILE A 117 12.70 -4.56 -13.07
N GLU A 118 11.40 -4.31 -13.24
CA GLU A 118 10.39 -4.46 -12.17
C GLU A 118 10.44 -5.88 -11.58
N GLY A 119 10.41 -6.90 -12.45
CA GLY A 119 10.51 -8.29 -12.00
C GLY A 119 11.79 -8.62 -11.25
N LEU A 120 12.94 -8.06 -11.66
CA LEU A 120 14.22 -8.28 -10.97
C LEU A 120 14.24 -7.63 -9.58
N ILE A 121 13.61 -6.46 -9.43
CA ILE A 121 13.50 -5.75 -8.15
C ILE A 121 12.57 -6.50 -7.18
N ASP A 122 11.49 -7.08 -7.69
CA ASP A 122 10.52 -7.83 -6.88
C ASP A 122 10.97 -9.26 -6.56
N LEU A 123 11.82 -9.85 -7.41
CA LEU A 123 12.35 -11.21 -7.24
C LEU A 123 12.90 -11.52 -5.83
N PRO A 124 13.78 -10.70 -5.22
CA PRO A 124 14.32 -10.99 -3.89
C PRO A 124 13.25 -11.09 -2.79
N LEU A 125 12.07 -10.47 -2.97
CA LEU A 125 10.97 -10.56 -2.00
C LEU A 125 10.23 -11.90 -2.07
N VAL A 126 10.31 -12.59 -3.21
CA VAL A 126 9.65 -13.87 -3.46
C VAL A 126 10.52 -15.06 -3.04
N ILE A 127 11.85 -14.86 -2.96
CA ILE A 127 12.77 -15.91 -2.52
C ILE A 127 12.52 -16.16 -1.02
N PRO A 128 12.09 -17.36 -0.62
CA PRO A 128 11.94 -17.70 0.79
C PRO A 128 13.33 -17.70 1.43
N HIS A 129 13.47 -16.96 2.53
CA HIS A 129 14.68 -16.92 3.35
C HIS A 129 14.69 -18.03 4.40
#